data_AF-A0A9E2B787-F1
#
_entry.id   AF-A0A9E2B787-F1
#
_cell.length_a   1.000
_cell.length_b   1.000
_cell.length_c   1.000
_cell.angle_alpha   90.00
_cell.angle_beta   90.00
_cell.angle_gamma   90.00
#
_symmetry.space_group_name_H-M   'P 1'
#
loop_
_entity.id
_entity.type
_entity.pdbx_description
1 polymer ?
#
loop_
_entity_poly.entity_id
_entity_poly.type
_entity_poly.pdbx_seq_one_letter_code
_entity_poly.pdbx_strand_id
1 'polypeptide(L)'
;MKNIDGIYKVDMLGPFGWEHFSTAFIHDGEYRSASAEHFTHGTYAAEDHGFQMEGNLTQHADHRPLFGRKDIKELPIKFIGRIDVDVIDGEARVTDGSRHSLRFRLNRLPSLN
;
A
#
# COMPACT_ATOMS: atom_id res chain seq x y z
N MET A 1 11.29 -18.14 3.86
CA MET A 1 10.49 -17.16 3.10
C MET A 1 9.04 -17.59 3.04
N LYS A 2 8.15 -16.79 3.63
CA LYS A 2 6.71 -16.97 3.49
C LYS A 2 6.31 -16.46 2.11
N ASN A 3 5.59 -17.26 1.32
CA ASN A 3 5.03 -16.78 0.07
C ASN A 3 3.91 -15.78 0.39
N ILE A 4 4.11 -14.52 0.02
CA ILE A 4 3.12 -13.45 0.22
C ILE A 4 2.45 -13.01 -1.08
N ASP A 5 2.65 -13.76 -2.17
CA ASP A 5 1.99 -13.47 -3.45
C ASP A 5 0.49 -13.65 -3.32
N GLY A 6 -0.28 -12.72 -3.86
CA GLY A 6 -1.73 -12.76 -3.78
C GLY A 6 -2.41 -11.40 -3.99
N ILE A 7 -3.72 -11.41 -3.79
CA ILE A 7 -4.57 -10.23 -3.86
C ILE A 7 -4.87 -9.78 -2.44
N TYR A 8 -4.77 -8.49 -2.19
CA TYR A 8 -4.91 -7.89 -0.87
C TYR A 8 -5.88 -6.71 -0.90
N LYS A 9 -6.66 -6.58 0.16
CA LYS A 9 -7.36 -5.34 0.50
C LYS A 9 -6.37 -4.42 1.20
N VAL A 10 -6.14 -3.24 0.65
CA VAL A 10 -5.38 -2.16 1.28
C VAL A 10 -6.33 -1.32 2.12
N ASP A 11 -6.09 -1.28 3.41
CA ASP A 11 -6.77 -0.40 4.35
C ASP A 11 -5.78 0.64 4.89
N MET A 12 -6.23 1.88 5.06
CA MET A 12 -5.45 2.94 5.70
C MET A 12 -6.18 3.45 6.94
N LEU A 13 -5.42 3.82 7.97
CA LEU A 13 -6.00 4.37 9.19
C LEU A 13 -6.32 5.86 8.99
N GLY A 14 -7.62 6.17 8.92
CA GLY A 14 -8.14 7.54 8.89
C GLY A 14 -8.67 8.00 10.25
N PRO A 15 -9.21 9.24 10.34
CA PRO A 15 -9.77 9.81 11.57
C PRO A 15 -10.91 8.99 12.18
N PHE A 16 -11.65 8.23 11.36
CA PHE A 16 -12.80 7.42 11.79
C PHE A 16 -12.50 5.92 11.87
N GLY A 17 -11.23 5.52 11.76
CA GLY A 17 -10.79 4.13 11.81
C GLY A 17 -10.22 3.63 10.50
N TRP A 18 -10.21 2.30 10.33
CA TRP A 18 -9.68 1.65 9.14
C TRP A 18 -10.64 1.83 7.97
N GLU A 19 -10.14 2.42 6.88
CA GLU A 19 -10.90 2.68 5.67
C GLU A 19 -10.28 1.91 4.51
N HIS A 20 -11.14 1.30 3.69
CA HIS A 20 -10.67 0.68 2.46
C HIS A 20 -10.14 1.73 1.50
N PHE A 21 -8.92 1.50 1.04
CA PHE A 21 -8.18 2.43 0.22
C PHE A 21 -8.05 1.96 -1.23
N SER A 22 -7.62 0.71 -1.43
CA SER A 22 -7.40 0.11 -2.74
C SER A 22 -7.30 -1.40 -2.67
N THR A 23 -7.24 -2.06 -3.83
CA THR A 23 -6.87 -3.48 -3.94
C THR A 23 -5.46 -3.57 -4.49
N ALA A 24 -4.63 -4.40 -3.85
CA ALA A 24 -3.26 -4.67 -4.25
C ALA A 24 -3.09 -6.09 -4.81
N PHE A 25 -2.22 -6.22 -5.79
CA PHE A 25 -1.71 -7.44 -6.39
C PHE A 25 -0.21 -7.47 -6.11
N ILE A 26 0.22 -8.50 -5.40
CA ILE A 26 1.62 -8.75 -5.03
C ILE A 26 2.02 -10.04 -5.71
N HIS A 27 3.01 -10.00 -6.58
CA HIS A 27 3.47 -11.18 -7.32
C HIS A 27 4.88 -11.00 -7.85
N ASP A 28 5.73 -12.00 -7.69
CA ASP A 28 7.06 -12.07 -8.32
C ASP A 28 7.92 -10.80 -8.12
N GLY A 29 7.95 -10.28 -6.89
CA GLY A 29 8.69 -9.06 -6.56
C GLY A 29 8.02 -7.74 -7.00
N GLU A 30 6.88 -7.79 -7.69
CA GLU A 30 6.10 -6.62 -8.08
C GLU A 30 4.94 -6.33 -7.11
N TYR A 31 4.72 -5.04 -6.87
CA TYR A 31 3.54 -4.53 -6.17
C TYR A 31 2.75 -3.63 -7.11
N ARG A 32 1.45 -3.89 -7.25
CA ARG A 32 0.52 -3.04 -7.99
C ARG A 32 -0.74 -2.87 -7.18
N SER A 33 -1.20 -1.66 -6.94
CA SER A 33 -2.51 -1.42 -6.34
C SER A 33 -3.30 -0.37 -7.07
N ALA A 34 -4.62 -0.51 -7.11
CA ALA A 34 -5.49 0.45 -7.76
C ALA A 34 -6.80 0.61 -7.00
N SER A 35 -7.37 1.81 -7.11
CA SER A 35 -8.73 2.16 -6.71
C SER A 35 -9.37 2.97 -7.84
N ALA A 36 -10.59 3.46 -7.60
CA ALA A 36 -11.23 4.40 -8.50
C ALA A 36 -10.50 5.75 -8.62
N GLU A 37 -9.62 6.11 -7.68
CA GLU A 37 -9.06 7.47 -7.53
C GLU A 37 -7.54 7.56 -7.67
N HIS A 38 -6.84 6.45 -7.48
CA HIS A 38 -5.39 6.40 -7.51
C HIS A 38 -4.90 5.00 -7.88
N PHE A 39 -3.64 4.92 -8.30
CA PHE A 39 -2.92 3.67 -8.42
C PHE A 39 -1.51 3.80 -7.85
N THR A 40 -0.88 2.66 -7.61
CA THR A 40 0.49 2.56 -7.13
C THR A 40 1.15 1.39 -7.82
N HIS A 41 2.41 1.57 -8.22
CA HIS A 41 3.24 0.51 -8.75
C HIS A 41 4.63 0.60 -8.13
N GLY A 42 5.26 -0.55 -7.92
CA GLY A 42 6.54 -0.62 -7.26
C GLY A 42 7.08 -2.05 -7.20
N THR A 43 8.15 -2.21 -6.45
CA THR A 43 8.73 -3.51 -6.14
C THR A 43 8.63 -3.77 -4.64
N TYR A 44 8.56 -5.04 -4.26
CA TYR A 44 8.58 -5.44 -2.86
C TYR A 44 9.67 -6.46 -2.57
N ALA A 45 10.07 -6.50 -1.30
CA ALA A 45 10.86 -7.55 -0.70
C ALA A 45 10.16 -8.04 0.57
N ALA A 46 10.24 -9.34 0.83
CA ALA A 46 9.68 -9.96 2.02
C ALA A 46 10.66 -10.97 2.61
N GLU A 47 10.98 -10.80 3.89
CA GLU A 47 11.93 -11.64 4.63
C GLU A 47 11.31 -12.03 5.96
N ASP A 48 11.10 -13.33 6.21
CA ASP A 48 10.53 -13.94 7.43
C ASP A 48 9.27 -13.26 8.01
N HIS A 49 9.43 -12.10 8.64
CA HIS A 49 8.38 -11.29 9.26
C HIS A 49 8.31 -9.84 8.73
N GLY A 50 9.23 -9.42 7.88
CA GLY A 50 9.30 -8.07 7.33
C GLY A 50 8.76 -7.99 5.90
N PHE A 51 8.06 -6.91 5.62
CA PHE A 51 7.62 -6.50 4.29
C PHE A 51 8.13 -5.10 4.02
N GLN A 52 8.73 -4.89 2.85
CA GLN A 52 9.08 -3.58 2.35
C GLN A 52 8.63 -3.46 0.90
N MET A 53 7.95 -2.36 0.56
CA MET A 53 7.65 -1.98 -0.82
C MET A 53 8.10 -0.56 -1.07
N GLU A 54 8.68 -0.33 -2.26
CA GLU A 54 9.05 1.00 -2.75
C GLU A 54 8.43 1.20 -4.13
N GLY A 55 7.85 2.37 -4.36
CA GLY A 55 7.12 2.64 -5.59
C GLY A 55 6.66 4.07 -5.72
N ASN A 56 5.80 4.30 -6.71
CA ASN A 56 5.20 5.60 -6.97
C ASN A 56 3.68 5.49 -6.88
N LEU A 57 3.08 6.47 -6.21
CA LEU A 57 1.65 6.69 -6.17
C LEU A 57 1.26 7.78 -7.17
N THR A 58 0.21 7.52 -7.94
CA THR A 58 -0.41 8.48 -8.84
C THR A 58 -1.89 8.57 -8.48
N GLN A 59 -2.38 9.80 -8.34
CA GLN A 59 -3.77 10.15 -8.06
C GLN A 59 -4.36 10.87 -9.27
N HIS A 60 -5.52 10.42 -9.74
CA HIS A 60 -6.21 10.99 -10.90
C HIS A 60 -7.58 11.57 -10.56
N ALA A 61 -8.05 11.45 -9.31
CA ALA A 61 -9.31 12.03 -8.85
C ALA A 61 -9.12 13.06 -7.72
N ASP A 62 -10.04 14.01 -7.66
CA ASP A 62 -9.93 15.25 -6.86
C ASP A 62 -10.60 15.16 -5.46
N HIS A 63 -11.11 13.98 -5.10
CA HIS A 63 -12.03 13.81 -3.97
C HIS A 63 -11.34 13.74 -2.62
N ARG A 64 -10.21 13.02 -2.50
CA ARG A 64 -9.52 12.81 -1.21
C ARG A 64 -8.06 13.26 -1.26
N PRO A 65 -7.60 14.11 -0.32
CA PRO A 65 -6.18 14.38 -0.21
C PRO A 65 -5.42 13.17 0.34
N LEU A 66 -4.33 12.77 -0.33
CA LEU A 66 -3.42 11.73 0.11
C LEU A 66 -2.13 12.37 0.61
N PHE A 67 -1.70 12.00 1.82
CA PHE A 67 -0.59 12.66 2.49
C PHE A 67 -0.72 14.20 2.51
N GLY A 68 -1.95 14.72 2.63
CA GLY A 68 -2.25 16.15 2.62
C GLY A 68 -2.16 16.83 1.25
N ARG A 69 -2.05 16.07 0.15
CA ARG A 69 -1.90 16.60 -1.22
C ARG A 69 -3.05 16.16 -2.13
N LYS A 70 -3.37 16.99 -3.12
CA LYS A 70 -4.25 16.68 -4.25
C LYS A 70 -3.42 16.60 -5.54
N ASP A 71 -3.99 16.03 -6.59
CA ASP A 71 -3.40 15.99 -7.95
C ASP A 71 -1.98 15.43 -8.01
N ILE A 72 -1.74 14.34 -7.28
CA ILE A 72 -0.44 13.69 -7.23
C ILE A 72 -0.18 13.00 -8.58
N LYS A 73 0.70 13.56 -9.41
CA LYS A 73 1.12 12.87 -10.65
C LYS A 73 2.04 11.70 -10.36
N GLU A 74 3.03 11.91 -9.51
CA GLU A 74 3.93 10.88 -8.99
C GLU A 74 4.37 11.30 -7.59
N LEU A 75 4.16 10.42 -6.61
CA LEU A 75 4.66 10.59 -5.25
C LEU A 75 5.42 9.33 -4.85
N PRO A 76 6.74 9.42 -4.63
CA PRO A 76 7.51 8.26 -4.22
C PRO A 76 7.13 7.88 -2.79
N ILE A 77 6.82 6.61 -2.62
CA ILE A 77 6.29 6.04 -1.38
C ILE A 77 7.04 4.78 -1.00
N LYS A 78 7.13 4.57 0.32
CA LYS A 78 7.73 3.39 0.92
C LYS A 78 6.79 2.82 1.97
N PHE A 79 6.49 1.53 1.86
CA PHE A 79 5.67 0.78 2.80
C PHE A 79 6.61 -0.12 3.57
N ILE A 80 6.51 -0.09 4.91
CA ILE A 80 7.28 -0.96 5.79
C ILE A 80 6.28 -1.58 6.75
N GLY A 81 6.23 -2.91 6.80
CA GLY A 81 5.26 -3.62 7.62
C GLY A 81 5.77 -4.95 8.14
N ARG A 82 5.00 -5.51 9.07
CA ARG A 82 5.22 -6.84 9.62
C ARG A 82 4.20 -7.81 9.02
N ILE A 83 4.66 -8.97 8.57
CA ILE A 83 3.85 -10.06 8.04
C ILE A 83 3.35 -10.94 9.20
N ASP A 84 2.04 -11.09 9.31
CA ASP A 84 1.38 -11.97 10.26
C ASP A 84 0.25 -12.76 9.57
N VAL A 85 0.48 -14.05 9.34
CA VAL A 85 -0.42 -14.97 8.60
C VAL A 85 -0.94 -14.37 7.29
N ASP A 86 -2.11 -13.72 7.32
CA ASP A 86 -2.84 -13.14 6.18
C ASP A 86 -2.85 -11.61 6.18
N VAL A 87 -2.14 -10.99 7.12
CA VAL A 87 -2.12 -9.56 7.35
C VAL A 87 -0.71 -9.01 7.25
N ILE A 88 -0.55 -7.88 6.58
CA ILE A 88 0.66 -7.05 6.66
C ILE A 88 0.26 -5.72 7.29
N ASP A 89 0.74 -5.42 8.49
CA ASP A 89 0.43 -4.19 9.22
C ASP A 89 1.69 -3.32 9.35
N GLY A 90 1.58 -2.03 9.07
CA GLY A 90 2.76 -1.18 9.00
C GLY A 90 2.47 0.29 8.74
N GLU A 91 3.50 0.98 8.23
CA GLU A 91 3.46 2.39 7.86
C GLU A 91 3.86 2.61 6.41
N ALA A 92 3.08 3.45 5.73
CA ALA A 92 3.40 4.03 4.44
C ALA A 92 3.94 5.44 4.64
N ARG A 93 5.04 5.77 3.98
CA ARG A 93 5.70 7.08 4.09
C ARG A 93 6.03 7.59 2.70
N VAL A 94 5.97 8.91 2.54
CA VAL A 94 6.51 9.58 1.37
C VAL A 94 8.02 9.72 1.50
N THR A 95 8.76 9.51 0.41
CA THR A 95 10.24 9.55 0.41
C THR A 95 10.79 10.83 -0.23
N ASP A 96 9.94 11.83 -0.42
CA ASP A 96 10.26 13.14 -1.01
C ASP A 96 10.90 14.15 -0.03
N GLY A 97 11.30 13.68 1.15
CA GLY A 97 11.85 14.50 2.23
C GLY A 97 10.81 15.09 3.19
N SER A 98 9.51 14.94 2.92
CA SER A 98 8.46 15.35 3.87
C SER A 98 8.21 14.28 4.95
N ARG A 99 7.65 14.69 6.09
CA ARG A 99 7.45 13.82 7.28
C ARG A 99 6.07 13.15 7.33
N HIS A 100 5.39 13.00 6.20
CA HIS A 100 4.04 12.43 6.19
C HIS A 100 4.11 10.90 6.24
N SER A 101 3.34 10.31 7.16
CA SER A 101 3.16 8.86 7.26
C SER A 101 1.69 8.52 7.50
N LEU A 102 1.30 7.33 7.07
CA LEU A 102 -0.02 6.75 7.28
C LEU A 102 0.15 5.30 7.73
N ARG A 103 -0.65 4.85 8.70
CA ARG A 103 -0.73 3.42 9.02
C ARG A 103 -1.53 2.72 7.94
N PHE A 104 -1.04 1.57 7.50
CA PHE A 104 -1.74 0.71 6.55
C PHE A 104 -1.87 -0.70 7.08
N ARG A 105 -2.84 -1.42 6.50
CA ARG A 105 -2.96 -2.86 6.62
C ARG A 105 -3.30 -3.47 5.27
N LEU A 106 -2.57 -4.51 4.88
CA LEU A 106 -2.93 -5.37 3.76
C LEU A 106 -3.59 -6.62 4.33
N ASN A 107 -4.86 -6.84 4.03
CA ASN A 107 -5.57 -8.07 4.39
C ASN A 107 -5.70 -8.95 3.16
N ARG A 108 -5.16 -10.17 3.19
CA ARG A 108 -5.22 -11.10 2.06
C ARG A 108 -6.68 -11.40 1.71
N LEU A 109 -7.02 -11.25 0.43
CA LEU A 109 -8.31 -11.64 -0.12
C LEU A 109 -8.25 -13.11 -0.54
N PRO A 110 -9.40 -13.82 -0.51
CA PRO A 110 -9.49 -15.16 -1.09
C PRO A 110 -9.04 -15.12 -2.54
N SER A 111 -8.26 -16.12 -2.96
CA SER A 111 -7.91 -16.29 -4.38
C SER A 111 -9.17 -16.44 -5.22
N LEU A 112 -9.16 -15.82 -6.41
CA LEU A 112 -10.11 -16.18 -7.46
C LEU A 112 -9.79 -17.62 -7.88
N ASN A 113 -10.66 -18.55 -7.51
CA ASN A 113 -10.59 -19.94 -7.98
C ASN A 113 -10.99 -20.03 -9.45
#